data_AF-A0A438EDP1-F1
#
_entry.id   AF-A0A438EDP1-F1
#
_cell.length_a   1.000
_cell.length_b   1.000
_cell.length_c   1.000
_cell.angle_alpha   90.00
_cell.angle_beta   90.00
_cell.angle_gamma   90.00
#
_symmetry.space_group_name_H-M   'P 1'
#
loop_
_entity.id
_entity.type
_entity.pdbx_description
1 polymer ?
#
loop_
_entity_poly.entity_id
_entity_poly.type
_entity_poly.pdbx_seq_one_letter_code
_entity_poly.pdbx_strand_id
1 'polypeptide(L)'
;MVSSSPPLPQKQVGPDGEWTDQGPPRRAKWWGPGAMVLVVSWCITLNTMWRMIQLHECVPGMRFDRYIDLGRYAFGPKLGPWIVLPQQLIVQVGCDIVYMVTGGSVSRSSWKSPAATAPDSGNPTGFAYLAPSISYSTIAWVGCLSKGQIENVNYGYKYTSPSDYMFRVFNALGQITFAFAGHAVALEIQATIPSTPEKPSRIPMWKGAIGAYFINAICYFPVAFVGYWAFGQDVDDNVLMALKRPGWLIASANLMVVIHVIGSYQMMVKRLNFPQGIALRLIARSAYVAFTLFVGVTFPFFGDLLGFFGGFGFAPTSYFLPSIIWLVLKKPRMFSISWLINWASIFIGVFIMLASTIGGLRNIIIDASTYSFYS
;
A
#
# COMPACT_ATOMS: atom_id res chain seq x y z
N MET A 1 -27.13 14.77 11.03
CA MET A 1 -27.83 15.85 10.33
C MET A 1 -28.01 15.44 8.88
N VAL A 2 -29.27 15.20 8.48
CA VAL A 2 -29.66 14.86 7.12
C VAL A 2 -29.40 16.08 6.24
N SER A 3 -28.39 16.01 5.38
CA SER A 3 -28.15 17.04 4.36
C SER A 3 -28.98 16.68 3.13
N SER A 4 -30.08 17.41 2.95
CA SER A 4 -30.91 17.41 1.75
C SER A 4 -30.05 17.71 0.53
N SER A 5 -29.69 16.66 -0.20
CA SER A 5 -29.11 16.82 -1.53
C SER A 5 -30.22 17.24 -2.50
N PRO A 6 -29.95 18.15 -3.45
CA PRO A 6 -30.93 18.50 -4.48
C PRO A 6 -31.28 17.25 -5.32
N PRO A 7 -32.52 17.14 -5.83
CA PRO A 7 -32.94 16.00 -6.64
C PRO A 7 -32.08 15.87 -7.91
N LEU A 8 -31.96 14.64 -8.42
CA LEU A 8 -31.29 14.34 -9.69
C LEU A 8 -31.84 15.24 -10.81
N PRO A 9 -31.00 15.72 -11.75
CA PRO A 9 -31.53 16.35 -12.96
C PRO A 9 -32.41 15.34 -13.69
N GLN A 10 -33.68 15.67 -13.88
CA GLN A 10 -34.51 14.96 -14.84
C GLN A 10 -33.88 15.20 -16.21
N LYS A 11 -33.63 14.13 -16.96
CA LYS A 11 -33.19 14.24 -18.36
C LYS A 11 -34.22 15.10 -19.11
N GLN A 12 -33.80 16.27 -19.61
CA GLN A 12 -34.65 17.12 -20.43
C GLN A 12 -34.30 16.88 -21.91
N VAL A 13 -35.33 16.63 -22.70
CA VAL A 13 -35.22 16.48 -24.16
C VAL A 13 -35.18 17.88 -24.77
N GLY A 14 -34.15 18.16 -25.56
CA GLY A 14 -34.03 19.41 -26.29
C GLY A 14 -35.11 19.56 -27.37
N PRO A 15 -35.33 20.77 -27.92
CA PRO A 15 -36.30 21.00 -28.99
C PRO A 15 -35.99 20.25 -30.31
N ASP A 16 -34.79 19.69 -30.43
CA ASP A 16 -34.29 18.83 -31.51
C ASP A 16 -34.44 17.33 -31.22
N GLY A 17 -34.96 16.95 -30.05
CA GLY A 17 -35.11 15.55 -29.65
C GLY A 17 -33.83 14.91 -29.10
N GLU A 18 -32.72 15.66 -28.98
CA GLU A 18 -31.49 15.17 -28.37
C GLU A 18 -31.54 15.26 -26.84
N TRP A 19 -31.00 14.23 -26.20
CA TRP A 19 -30.83 14.20 -24.75
C TRP A 19 -29.66 15.11 -24.37
N THR A 20 -29.93 16.17 -23.60
CA THR A 20 -28.84 17.03 -23.09
C THR A 20 -28.65 16.80 -21.58
N ASP A 21 -27.42 16.49 -21.19
CA ASP A 21 -27.02 16.37 -19.78
C ASP A 21 -26.83 17.75 -19.13
N GLN A 22 -27.88 18.58 -19.11
CA GLN A 22 -27.85 19.87 -18.43
C GLN A 22 -28.12 19.71 -16.92
N GLY A 23 -27.15 19.13 -16.22
CA GLY A 23 -27.02 19.22 -14.77
C GLY A 23 -25.97 20.26 -14.37
N PRO A 24 -26.09 20.95 -13.23
CA PRO A 24 -25.01 21.82 -12.74
C PRO A 24 -23.71 21.01 -12.62
N PRO A 25 -22.53 21.60 -12.92
CA PRO A 25 -21.26 20.89 -12.84
C PRO A 25 -21.14 20.25 -11.47
N ARG A 26 -21.05 18.91 -11.44
CA ARG A 26 -21.03 18.12 -10.20
C ARG A 26 -19.68 18.36 -9.52
N ARG A 27 -19.62 19.46 -8.77
CA ARG A 27 -18.41 19.93 -8.07
C ARG A 27 -17.79 18.79 -7.28
N ALA A 28 -16.49 18.63 -7.49
CA ALA A 28 -15.59 17.65 -6.88
C ALA A 28 -15.46 17.81 -5.34
N LYS A 29 -16.57 17.65 -4.60
CA LYS A 29 -16.61 17.87 -3.15
C LYS A 29 -15.70 16.90 -2.35
N TRP A 30 -15.29 15.77 -2.95
CA TRP A 30 -14.50 14.72 -2.27
C TRP A 30 -13.02 14.65 -2.65
N TRP A 31 -12.54 15.54 -3.54
CA TRP A 31 -11.09 15.71 -3.71
C TRP A 31 -10.43 16.09 -2.38
N GLY A 32 -11.06 16.97 -1.61
CA GLY A 32 -10.51 17.50 -0.36
C GLY A 32 -10.21 16.43 0.69
N PRO A 33 -11.20 15.66 1.18
CA PRO A 33 -10.98 14.70 2.25
C PRO A 33 -10.03 13.55 1.86
N GLY A 34 -10.16 12.99 0.66
CA GLY A 34 -9.26 11.94 0.17
C GLY A 34 -7.81 12.44 0.05
N ALA A 35 -7.61 13.60 -0.59
CA ALA A 35 -6.28 14.21 -0.70
C ALA A 35 -5.68 14.57 0.66
N MET A 36 -6.50 15.10 1.57
CA MET A 36 -6.09 15.44 2.92
C MET A 36 -5.61 14.20 3.67
N VAL A 37 -6.37 13.09 3.64
CA VAL A 37 -5.98 11.85 4.30
C VAL A 37 -4.70 11.28 3.69
N LEU A 38 -4.55 11.34 2.35
CA LEU A 38 -3.34 10.91 1.65
C LEU A 38 -2.10 11.72 2.11
N VAL A 39 -2.21 13.06 2.18
CA VAL A 39 -1.14 13.94 2.64
C VAL A 39 -0.82 13.73 4.12
N VAL A 40 -1.85 13.64 4.97
CA VAL A 40 -1.68 13.40 6.40
C VAL A 40 -1.00 12.04 6.64
N SER A 41 -1.42 11.00 5.93
CA SER A 41 -0.79 9.68 5.96
C SER A 41 0.68 9.75 5.55
N TRP A 42 0.99 10.42 4.45
CA TRP A 42 2.36 10.61 3.98
C TRP A 42 3.23 11.35 5.01
N CYS A 43 2.69 12.40 5.63
CA CYS A 43 3.39 13.15 6.69
C CYS A 43 3.64 12.31 7.95
N ILE A 44 2.64 11.54 8.41
CA ILE A 44 2.76 10.67 9.58
C ILE A 44 3.81 9.59 9.33
N THR A 45 3.73 8.92 8.19
CA THR A 45 4.64 7.82 7.83
C THR A 45 6.08 8.30 7.63
N LEU A 46 6.28 9.48 7.03
CA LEU A 46 7.59 10.11 6.94
C LEU A 46 8.17 10.45 8.33
N ASN A 47 7.33 10.93 9.25
CA ASN A 47 7.73 11.22 10.62
C ASN A 47 8.11 9.96 11.40
N THR A 48 7.31 8.91 11.32
CA THR A 48 7.60 7.63 11.98
C THR A 48 8.82 6.94 11.36
N MET A 49 9.06 7.13 10.05
CA MET A 49 10.27 6.68 9.38
C MET A 49 11.52 7.40 9.91
N TRP A 50 11.47 8.73 10.05
CA TRP A 50 12.55 9.50 10.70
C TRP A 50 12.87 8.96 12.10
N ARG A 51 11.84 8.68 12.90
CA ARG A 51 12.01 8.13 14.25
C ARG A 51 12.69 6.78 14.21
N MET A 52 12.27 5.89 13.32
CA MET A 52 12.87 4.57 13.17
C MET A 52 14.36 4.67 12.81
N ILE A 53 14.73 5.55 11.88
CA ILE A 53 16.13 5.79 11.49
C ILE A 53 16.97 6.29 12.66
N GLN A 54 16.39 7.15 13.50
CA GLN A 54 17.04 7.68 14.70
C GLN A 54 17.13 6.65 15.83
N LEU A 55 16.26 5.63 15.83
CA LEU A 55 16.26 4.55 16.81
C LEU A 55 17.32 3.49 16.53
N HIS A 56 17.82 3.40 15.29
CA HIS A 56 18.86 2.44 14.87
C HIS A 56 20.14 2.49 15.72
N GLU A 57 20.55 3.68 16.14
CA GLU A 57 21.77 3.94 16.94
C GLU A 57 21.42 4.78 18.18
N CYS A 58 20.25 4.55 18.78
CA CYS A 58 19.80 5.41 19.89
C CYS A 58 20.53 5.18 21.21
N VAL A 59 21.28 4.08 21.32
CA VAL A 59 22.07 3.67 22.49
C VAL A 59 23.55 3.70 22.10
N PRO A 60 24.42 4.42 22.83
CA PRO A 60 25.84 4.46 22.53
C PRO A 60 26.45 3.05 22.47
N GLY A 61 27.17 2.75 21.39
CA GLY A 61 27.85 1.46 21.20
C GLY A 61 26.95 0.29 20.79
N MET A 62 25.64 0.50 20.60
CA MET A 62 24.71 -0.54 20.14
C MET A 62 24.00 -0.11 18.87
N ARG A 63 23.95 -1.04 17.90
CA ARG A 63 23.29 -0.86 16.60
C ARG A 63 22.17 -1.89 16.45
N PHE A 64 20.96 -1.44 16.14
CA PHE A 64 19.79 -2.32 16.00
C PHE A 64 19.53 -2.66 14.54
N ASP A 65 20.18 -3.72 14.05
CA ASP A 65 20.13 -4.07 12.61
C ASP A 65 18.77 -4.59 12.12
N ARG A 66 17.89 -5.02 13.03
CA ARG A 66 16.56 -5.55 12.68
C ARG A 66 15.50 -4.94 13.57
N TYR A 67 14.29 -4.82 13.04
CA TYR A 67 13.16 -4.30 13.81
C TYR A 67 12.84 -5.16 15.04
N ILE A 68 12.97 -6.47 14.93
CA ILE A 68 12.80 -7.39 16.07
C ILE A 68 13.82 -7.13 17.18
N ASP A 69 15.05 -6.72 16.85
CA ASP A 69 16.11 -6.47 17.83
C ASP A 69 15.85 -5.15 18.56
N LEU A 70 15.37 -4.12 17.85
CA LEU A 70 14.87 -2.89 18.46
C LEU A 70 13.66 -3.17 19.38
N GLY A 71 12.74 -4.04 18.95
CA GLY A 71 11.60 -4.46 19.76
C GLY A 71 12.00 -5.23 21.02
N ARG A 72 12.97 -6.14 20.91
CA ARG A 72 13.56 -6.87 22.06
C ARG A 72 14.14 -5.92 23.09
N TYR A 73 14.82 -4.87 22.63
CA TYR A 73 15.40 -3.88 23.52
C TYR A 73 14.32 -3.01 24.19
N ALA A 74 13.31 -2.57 23.44
CA ALA A 74 12.26 -1.69 23.96
C ALA A 74 11.27 -2.38 24.90
N PHE A 75 10.87 -3.62 24.61
CA PHE A 75 9.82 -4.33 25.35
C PHE A 75 10.32 -5.55 26.15
N GLY A 76 11.61 -5.86 26.06
CA GLY A 76 12.24 -7.00 26.72
C GLY A 76 12.38 -8.25 25.83
N PRO A 77 13.18 -9.24 26.27
CA PRO A 77 13.63 -10.34 25.43
C PRO A 77 12.52 -11.30 25.00
N LYS A 78 11.44 -11.42 25.80
CA LYS A 78 10.28 -12.26 25.48
C LYS A 78 9.19 -11.48 24.75
N LEU A 79 8.77 -10.34 25.29
CA LEU A 79 7.62 -9.60 24.76
C LEU A 79 7.92 -8.88 23.44
N GLY A 80 9.12 -8.33 23.25
CA GLY A 80 9.50 -7.62 22.03
C GLY A 80 9.32 -8.44 20.75
N PRO A 81 9.89 -9.66 20.67
CA PRO A 81 9.67 -10.57 19.55
C PRO A 81 8.19 -10.89 19.30
N TRP A 82 7.41 -11.13 20.35
CA TRP A 82 5.98 -11.43 20.24
C TRP A 82 5.14 -10.26 19.71
N ILE A 83 5.60 -9.02 19.89
CA ILE A 83 4.94 -7.84 19.33
C ILE A 83 5.36 -7.61 17.87
N VAL A 84 6.67 -7.58 17.60
CA VAL A 84 7.19 -7.14 16.29
C VAL A 84 7.11 -8.24 15.23
N LEU A 85 7.46 -9.48 15.57
CA LEU A 85 7.62 -10.55 14.58
C LEU A 85 6.29 -10.92 13.89
N PRO A 86 5.16 -11.10 14.61
CA PRO A 86 3.89 -11.41 13.95
C PRO A 86 3.50 -10.31 12.96
N GLN A 87 3.70 -9.04 13.31
CA GLN A 87 3.37 -7.91 12.45
C GLN A 87 4.26 -7.88 11.19
N GLN A 88 5.57 -8.14 11.32
CA GLN A 88 6.47 -8.26 10.16
C GLN A 88 6.09 -9.43 9.25
N LEU A 89 5.67 -10.57 9.81
CA LEU A 89 5.22 -11.73 9.04
C LEU A 89 3.89 -11.42 8.32
N ILE A 90 2.93 -10.78 8.99
CA ILE A 90 1.66 -10.36 8.39
C ILE A 90 1.91 -9.41 7.22
N VAL A 91 2.79 -8.42 7.39
CA VAL A 91 3.19 -7.49 6.33
C VAL A 91 3.77 -8.23 5.12
N GLN A 92 4.67 -9.18 5.35
CA GLN A 92 5.30 -9.96 4.29
C GLN A 92 4.25 -10.82 3.54
N VAL A 93 3.48 -11.61 4.27
CA VAL A 93 2.47 -12.52 3.70
C VAL A 93 1.37 -11.73 2.99
N GLY A 94 0.93 -10.61 3.58
CA GLY A 94 -0.08 -9.74 3.01
C GLY A 94 0.38 -9.12 1.68
N CYS A 95 1.61 -8.61 1.60
CA CYS A 95 2.21 -8.16 0.35
C CYS A 95 2.20 -9.26 -0.71
N ASP A 96 2.69 -10.45 -0.36
CA ASP A 96 2.81 -11.56 -1.30
C ASP A 96 1.42 -11.99 -1.84
N ILE A 97 0.38 -12.02 -1.00
CA ILE A 97 -1.01 -12.30 -1.44
C ILE A 97 -1.55 -11.21 -2.36
N VAL A 98 -1.44 -9.93 -1.97
CA VAL A 98 -1.93 -8.80 -2.78
C VAL A 98 -1.27 -8.78 -4.16
N TYR A 99 0.04 -9.05 -4.21
CA TYR A 99 0.74 -9.13 -5.47
C TYR A 99 0.37 -10.36 -6.30
N MET A 100 0.05 -11.51 -5.68
CA MET A 100 -0.49 -12.67 -6.39
C MET A 100 -1.83 -12.36 -7.05
N VAL A 101 -2.73 -11.64 -6.37
CA VAL A 101 -4.01 -11.17 -6.94
C VAL A 101 -3.76 -10.24 -8.13
N THR A 102 -2.83 -9.29 -7.97
CA THR A 102 -2.44 -8.38 -9.03
C THR A 102 -1.93 -9.17 -10.24
N GLY A 103 -1.00 -10.13 -10.04
CA GLY A 103 -0.46 -11.02 -11.07
C GLY A 103 -1.50 -11.92 -11.75
N GLY A 104 -2.49 -12.43 -11.02
CA GLY A 104 -3.58 -13.25 -11.56
C GLY A 104 -4.55 -12.47 -12.47
N SER A 105 -4.82 -11.20 -12.15
CA SER A 105 -5.62 -10.31 -13.00
C SER A 105 -4.98 -10.05 -14.38
N VAL A 106 -3.65 -10.18 -14.46
CA VAL A 106 -2.82 -10.02 -15.68
C VAL A 106 -2.95 -11.17 -16.65
N SER A 107 -2.90 -12.41 -16.15
CA SER A 107 -2.88 -13.60 -17.01
C SER A 107 -4.16 -13.70 -17.85
N ARG A 108 -5.31 -13.32 -17.25
CA ARG A 108 -6.61 -13.25 -17.94
C ARG A 108 -6.66 -12.17 -19.03
N SER A 109 -5.99 -11.04 -18.86
CA SER A 109 -5.97 -9.94 -19.85
C SER A 109 -4.89 -10.10 -20.92
N SER A 110 -3.76 -10.74 -20.58
CA SER A 110 -2.59 -10.90 -21.46
C SER A 110 -2.70 -12.07 -22.44
N TRP A 111 -3.59 -13.04 -22.22
CA TRP A 111 -3.82 -14.16 -23.15
C TRP A 111 -4.21 -13.74 -24.57
N LYS A 112 -4.59 -12.46 -24.76
CA LYS A 112 -4.93 -11.88 -26.08
C LYS A 112 -3.76 -11.16 -26.78
N SER A 113 -2.55 -11.15 -26.24
CA SER A 113 -1.37 -10.50 -26.84
C SER A 113 -0.17 -11.47 -26.90
N PRO A 114 0.68 -11.43 -27.95
CA PRO A 114 1.85 -12.28 -28.01
C PRO A 114 2.81 -11.95 -26.86
N ALA A 115 3.21 -12.96 -26.10
CA ALA A 115 4.11 -12.81 -24.96
C ALA A 115 5.47 -12.25 -25.39
N ALA A 116 5.88 -11.13 -24.79
CA ALA A 116 7.26 -10.66 -24.87
C ALA A 116 8.10 -11.50 -23.89
N THR A 117 9.12 -12.18 -24.41
CA THR A 117 10.12 -12.92 -23.63
C THR A 117 11.06 -11.93 -22.93
N ALA A 118 11.17 -12.03 -21.59
CA ALA A 118 12.13 -11.27 -20.81
C ALA A 118 13.50 -11.98 -20.83
N PRO A 119 14.63 -11.24 -20.92
CA PRO A 119 15.95 -11.84 -20.82
C PRO A 119 16.31 -12.14 -19.37
N ASP A 120 16.91 -13.32 -19.15
CA ASP A 120 17.59 -13.68 -17.91
C ASP A 120 18.77 -12.73 -17.68
N SER A 121 18.72 -11.92 -16.63
CA SER A 121 19.89 -11.17 -16.18
C SER A 121 20.08 -11.27 -14.67
N GLY A 122 21.33 -11.60 -14.32
CA GLY A 122 21.77 -11.89 -12.96
C GLY A 122 21.72 -10.70 -12.02
N ASN A 123 21.66 -11.04 -10.74
CA ASN A 123 21.78 -10.22 -9.54
C ASN A 123 21.39 -8.72 -9.69
N PRO A 124 20.10 -8.38 -9.55
CA PRO A 124 19.65 -7.01 -9.66
C PRO A 124 20.18 -6.17 -8.48
N THR A 125 21.04 -5.20 -8.79
CA THR A 125 21.32 -4.07 -7.89
C THR A 125 20.02 -3.27 -7.68
N GLY A 126 19.88 -2.57 -6.54
CA GLY A 126 18.62 -1.92 -6.11
C GLY A 126 17.95 -0.99 -7.14
N PHE A 127 18.68 -0.50 -8.14
CA PHE A 127 18.15 0.28 -9.27
C PHE A 127 17.20 -0.53 -10.19
N ALA A 128 17.44 -1.83 -10.36
CA ALA A 128 16.62 -2.70 -11.19
C ALA A 128 15.19 -2.92 -10.64
N TYR A 129 14.96 -2.64 -9.34
CA TYR A 129 13.64 -2.71 -8.71
C TYR A 129 12.90 -1.36 -8.64
N LEU A 130 13.62 -0.24 -8.81
CA LEU A 130 13.02 1.11 -8.83
C LEU A 130 12.46 1.48 -10.21
N ALA A 131 13.17 1.12 -11.28
CA ALA A 131 12.75 1.37 -12.66
C ALA A 131 11.35 0.80 -12.99
N PRO A 132 10.98 -0.41 -12.53
CA PRO A 132 9.66 -0.98 -12.77
C PRO A 132 8.52 -0.21 -12.08
N SER A 133 8.68 0.18 -10.81
CA SER A 133 7.63 0.90 -10.06
C SER A 133 7.38 2.31 -10.59
N ILE A 134 8.44 3.03 -10.99
CA ILE A 134 8.33 4.35 -11.62
C ILE A 134 7.70 4.22 -13.01
N SER A 135 8.07 3.19 -13.77
CA SER A 135 7.48 2.94 -15.09
C SER A 135 5.99 2.60 -14.97
N TYR A 136 5.62 1.74 -14.01
CA TYR A 136 4.22 1.37 -13.75
C TYR A 136 3.35 2.59 -13.42
N SER A 137 3.79 3.39 -12.45
CA SER A 137 3.04 4.59 -12.04
C SER A 137 2.94 5.59 -13.18
N THR A 138 4.04 5.81 -13.92
CA THR A 138 4.07 6.71 -15.08
C THR A 138 3.11 6.27 -16.17
N ILE A 139 3.12 4.98 -16.53
CA ILE A 139 2.17 4.40 -17.48
C ILE A 139 0.73 4.63 -17.02
N ALA A 140 0.46 4.44 -15.72
CA ALA A 140 -0.88 4.59 -15.17
C ALA A 140 -1.41 6.02 -15.31
N TRP A 141 -0.69 7.02 -14.79
CA TRP A 141 -1.21 8.40 -14.84
C TRP A 141 -1.12 9.01 -16.25
N VAL A 142 -0.08 8.71 -17.04
CA VAL A 142 0.00 9.16 -18.45
C VAL A 142 -1.11 8.52 -19.29
N GLY A 143 -1.39 7.23 -19.09
CA GLY A 143 -2.51 6.55 -19.73
C GLY A 143 -3.84 7.20 -19.40
N CYS A 144 -4.07 7.57 -18.13
CA CYS A 144 -5.28 8.28 -17.71
C CYS A 144 -5.38 9.66 -18.35
N LEU A 145 -4.29 10.43 -18.39
CA LEU A 145 -4.26 11.73 -19.09
C LEU A 145 -4.57 11.58 -20.57
N SER A 146 -3.95 10.61 -21.24
CA SER A 146 -4.14 10.38 -22.67
C SER A 146 -5.56 9.92 -23.02
N LYS A 147 -6.21 9.19 -22.12
CA LYS A 147 -7.62 8.77 -22.30
C LYS A 147 -8.58 9.93 -22.09
N GLY A 148 -8.24 10.87 -21.22
CA GLY A 148 -9.10 11.97 -20.83
C GLY A 148 -10.24 11.53 -19.91
N GLN A 149 -11.14 12.48 -19.60
CA GLN A 149 -12.33 12.20 -18.80
C GLN A 149 -13.30 11.31 -19.58
N ILE A 150 -13.86 10.31 -18.91
CA ILE A 150 -14.97 9.54 -19.48
C ILE A 150 -16.20 10.42 -19.67
N GLU A 151 -17.01 10.12 -20.69
CA GLU A 151 -18.29 10.80 -20.90
C GLU A 151 -19.16 10.69 -19.65
N ASN A 152 -19.77 11.81 -19.24
CA ASN A 152 -20.62 11.90 -18.05
C ASN A 152 -19.96 11.48 -16.73
N VAL A 153 -18.65 11.73 -16.59
CA VAL A 153 -17.91 11.48 -15.35
C VAL A 153 -18.59 12.12 -14.13
N ASN A 154 -18.81 11.30 -13.09
CA ASN A 154 -19.44 11.74 -11.86
C ASN A 154 -18.43 11.69 -10.70
N TYR A 155 -18.20 12.84 -10.07
CA TYR A 155 -17.39 12.96 -8.85
C TYR A 155 -18.21 12.97 -7.55
N GLY A 156 -19.51 12.71 -7.68
CA GLY A 156 -20.40 12.47 -6.54
C GLY A 156 -20.10 11.14 -5.87
N TYR A 157 -20.80 10.90 -4.76
CA TYR A 157 -20.76 9.59 -4.13
C TYR A 157 -21.53 8.55 -4.93
N LYS A 158 -20.97 7.35 -4.99
CA LYS A 158 -21.73 6.17 -5.38
C LYS A 158 -22.85 5.99 -4.36
N TYR A 159 -24.10 5.91 -4.83
CA TYR A 159 -25.24 5.77 -3.96
C TYR A 159 -25.22 4.38 -3.31
N THR A 160 -24.98 4.34 -2.00
CA THR A 160 -24.97 3.11 -1.19
C THR A 160 -25.73 3.35 0.11
N SER A 161 -25.98 2.28 0.88
CA SER A 161 -26.48 2.46 2.24
C SER A 161 -25.43 3.20 3.11
N PRO A 162 -25.85 3.92 4.16
CA PRO A 162 -24.92 4.65 5.03
C PRO A 162 -23.87 3.75 5.69
N SER A 163 -24.23 2.51 6.02
CA SER A 163 -23.32 1.52 6.60
C SER A 163 -22.29 1.02 5.59
N ASP A 164 -22.72 0.71 4.36
CA ASP A 164 -21.81 0.31 3.27
C ASP A 164 -20.80 1.42 2.95
N TYR A 165 -21.28 2.67 2.92
CA TYR A 165 -20.44 3.84 2.73
C TYR A 165 -19.33 3.94 3.80
N MET A 166 -19.70 3.80 5.07
CA MET A 166 -18.75 3.85 6.19
C MET A 166 -17.66 2.76 6.08
N PHE A 167 -18.04 1.52 5.75
CA PHE A 167 -17.07 0.43 5.60
C PHE A 167 -16.15 0.62 4.39
N ARG A 168 -16.63 1.21 3.29
CA ARG A 168 -15.78 1.60 2.16
C ARG A 168 -14.75 2.66 2.54
N VAL A 169 -15.16 3.67 3.32
CA VAL A 169 -14.22 4.68 3.86
C VAL A 169 -13.18 4.02 4.75
N PHE A 170 -13.60 3.12 5.65
CA PHE A 170 -12.69 2.41 6.53
C PHE A 170 -11.66 1.58 5.74
N ASN A 171 -12.11 0.84 4.73
CA ASN A 171 -11.24 0.06 3.86
C ASN A 171 -10.22 0.96 3.12
N ALA A 172 -10.66 2.12 2.62
CA ALA A 172 -9.80 3.08 1.93
C ALA A 172 -8.67 3.64 2.83
N LEU A 173 -8.89 3.78 4.14
CA LEU A 173 -7.83 4.18 5.09
C LEU A 173 -6.69 3.16 5.11
N GLY A 174 -6.99 1.87 5.04
CA GLY A 174 -5.99 0.82 4.93
C GLY A 174 -5.29 0.80 3.58
N GLN A 175 -6.03 1.01 2.48
CA GLN A 175 -5.41 1.09 1.15
C GLN A 175 -4.34 2.19 1.09
N ILE A 176 -4.65 3.36 1.66
CA ILE A 176 -3.69 4.47 1.81
C ILE A 176 -2.50 4.05 2.69
N THR A 177 -2.77 3.36 3.80
CA THR A 177 -1.71 2.91 4.73
C THR A 177 -0.78 1.88 4.10
N PHE A 178 -1.31 0.96 3.29
CA PHE A 178 -0.55 -0.03 2.55
C PHE A 178 0.44 0.65 1.58
N ALA A 179 0.02 1.74 0.94
CA ALA A 179 0.85 2.45 -0.03
C ALA A 179 2.17 2.97 0.58
N PHE A 180 2.14 3.49 1.82
CA PHE A 180 3.29 4.11 2.49
C PHE A 180 4.11 3.16 3.37
N ALA A 181 4.08 1.88 3.06
CA ALA A 181 4.75 0.84 3.82
C ALA A 181 6.25 0.70 3.46
N GLY A 182 7.13 1.08 4.37
CA GLY A 182 8.59 0.82 4.24
C GLY A 182 9.31 0.55 5.56
N HIS A 183 8.64 0.76 6.69
CA HIS A 183 9.24 0.73 8.02
C HIS A 183 9.76 -0.65 8.38
N ALA A 184 9.06 -1.72 7.99
CA ALA A 184 9.42 -3.09 8.34
C ALA A 184 10.82 -3.54 7.86
N VAL A 185 11.42 -2.83 6.90
CA VAL A 185 12.75 -3.12 6.33
C VAL A 185 13.77 -1.98 6.54
N ALA A 186 13.36 -0.87 7.16
CA ALA A 186 14.17 0.34 7.23
C ALA A 186 15.48 0.13 8.00
N LEU A 187 15.42 -0.61 9.12
CA LEU A 187 16.60 -0.89 9.95
C LEU A 187 17.54 -1.86 9.26
N GLU A 188 17.02 -2.84 8.53
CA GLU A 188 17.82 -3.78 7.75
C GLU A 188 18.55 -3.07 6.60
N ILE A 189 17.91 -2.11 5.93
CA ILE A 189 18.57 -1.28 4.90
C ILE A 189 19.64 -0.42 5.57
N GLN A 190 19.29 0.28 6.66
CA GLN A 190 20.23 1.12 7.38
C GLN A 190 21.42 0.32 7.93
N ALA A 191 21.24 -0.94 8.32
CA ALA A 191 22.28 -1.85 8.78
C ALA A 191 23.40 -2.06 7.74
N THR A 192 23.09 -1.94 6.45
CA THR A 192 24.09 -2.07 5.37
C THR A 192 24.95 -0.83 5.16
N ILE A 193 24.56 0.32 5.75
CA ILE A 193 25.27 1.58 5.61
C ILE A 193 26.44 1.62 6.62
N PRO A 194 27.68 1.88 6.18
CA PRO A 194 28.80 2.04 7.11
C PRO A 194 28.53 3.16 8.12
N SER A 195 28.89 2.93 9.39
CA SER A 195 28.66 3.87 10.48
C SER A 195 29.91 3.96 11.36
N THR A 196 30.33 5.18 11.70
CA THR A 196 31.36 5.46 12.71
C THR A 196 30.82 6.48 13.73
N PRO A 197 31.43 6.61 14.92
CA PRO A 197 31.04 7.63 15.90
C PRO A 197 31.02 9.06 15.31
N GLU A 198 31.94 9.36 14.39
CA GLU A 198 32.03 10.66 13.72
C GLU A 198 31.06 10.80 12.54
N LYS A 199 30.67 9.67 11.91
CA LYS A 199 29.79 9.61 10.73
C LYS A 199 28.67 8.59 10.95
N PRO A 200 27.60 8.96 11.68
CA PRO A 200 26.52 8.03 11.99
C PRO A 200 25.65 7.72 10.76
N SER A 201 25.22 6.47 10.62
CA SER A 201 24.43 5.98 9.48
C SER A 201 23.09 6.72 9.28
N ARG A 202 22.55 7.31 10.35
CA ARG A 202 21.27 8.06 10.33
C ARG A 202 21.24 9.21 9.32
N ILE A 203 22.38 9.85 9.06
CA ILE A 203 22.45 11.02 8.16
C ILE A 203 22.27 10.59 6.69
N PRO A 204 23.11 9.69 6.14
CA PRO A 204 22.91 9.18 4.78
C PRO A 204 21.59 8.43 4.64
N MET A 205 21.18 7.64 5.64
CA MET A 205 19.89 6.94 5.63
C MET A 205 18.72 7.92 5.51
N TRP A 206 18.73 9.02 6.26
CA TRP A 206 17.66 10.01 6.18
C TRP A 206 17.58 10.72 4.83
N LYS A 207 18.74 11.07 4.25
CA LYS A 207 18.77 11.64 2.89
C LYS A 207 18.16 10.67 1.87
N GLY A 208 18.50 9.39 1.97
CA GLY A 208 17.90 8.33 1.16
C GLY A 208 16.39 8.20 1.38
N ALA A 209 15.95 8.21 2.63
CA ALA A 209 14.53 8.12 3.00
C ALA A 209 13.71 9.31 2.48
N ILE A 210 14.22 10.55 2.60
CA ILE A 210 13.60 11.73 2.00
C ILE A 210 13.45 11.54 0.49
N GLY A 211 14.54 11.18 -0.21
CA GLY A 211 14.51 10.94 -1.66
C GLY A 211 13.48 9.89 -2.05
N ALA A 212 13.42 8.76 -1.32
CA ALA A 212 12.44 7.71 -1.55
C ALA A 212 11.00 8.19 -1.32
N TYR A 213 10.72 8.97 -0.27
CA TYR A 213 9.40 9.52 0.01
C TYR A 213 8.94 10.56 -1.02
N PHE A 214 9.87 11.34 -1.58
CA PHE A 214 9.59 12.25 -2.70
C PHE A 214 9.26 11.48 -3.98
N ILE A 215 10.07 10.48 -4.35
CA ILE A 215 9.78 9.60 -5.49
C ILE A 215 8.43 8.92 -5.31
N ASN A 216 8.13 8.47 -4.09
CA ASN A 216 6.86 7.85 -3.74
C ASN A 216 5.68 8.80 -3.95
N ALA A 217 5.79 10.06 -3.52
CA ALA A 217 4.78 11.08 -3.74
C ALA A 217 4.56 11.32 -5.25
N ILE A 218 5.63 11.41 -6.04
CA ILE A 218 5.57 11.57 -7.50
C ILE A 218 4.92 10.34 -8.17
N CYS A 219 5.06 9.14 -7.60
CA CYS A 219 4.44 7.94 -8.15
C CYS A 219 2.95 7.84 -7.78
N TYR A 220 2.57 8.11 -6.54
CA TYR A 220 1.20 7.85 -6.07
C TYR A 220 0.24 9.02 -6.26
N PHE A 221 0.68 10.25 -6.03
CA PHE A 221 -0.22 11.40 -6.05
C PHE A 221 -0.76 11.65 -7.46
N PRO A 222 0.07 11.67 -8.53
CA PRO A 222 -0.44 11.79 -9.89
C PRO A 222 -1.39 10.65 -10.27
N VAL A 223 -1.09 9.41 -9.88
CA VAL A 223 -1.97 8.27 -10.16
C VAL A 223 -3.32 8.44 -9.48
N ALA A 224 -3.35 8.82 -8.20
CA ALA A 224 -4.58 9.06 -7.46
C ALA A 224 -5.38 10.23 -8.05
N PHE A 225 -4.73 11.37 -8.31
CA PHE A 225 -5.42 12.56 -8.80
C PHE A 225 -5.87 12.44 -10.25
N VAL A 226 -4.99 12.01 -11.15
CA VAL A 226 -5.31 11.87 -12.57
C VAL A 226 -6.27 10.71 -12.80
N GLY A 227 -6.06 9.57 -12.12
CA GLY A 227 -6.96 8.42 -12.22
C GLY A 227 -8.38 8.78 -11.76
N TYR A 228 -8.50 9.42 -10.60
CA TYR A 228 -9.81 9.87 -10.12
C TYR A 228 -10.37 11.00 -10.99
N TRP A 229 -9.55 11.91 -11.51
CA TRP A 229 -9.99 12.92 -12.48
C TRP A 229 -10.55 12.28 -13.76
N ALA A 230 -9.91 11.25 -14.31
CA ALA A 230 -10.34 10.62 -15.55
C ALA A 230 -11.63 9.80 -15.39
N PHE A 231 -11.80 9.09 -14.26
CA PHE A 231 -12.86 8.09 -14.09
C PHE A 231 -13.89 8.41 -13.00
N GLY A 232 -13.62 9.38 -12.12
CA GLY A 232 -14.53 9.76 -11.02
C GLY A 232 -14.85 8.60 -10.08
N GLN A 233 -16.12 8.48 -9.69
CA GLN A 233 -16.63 7.40 -8.83
C GLN A 233 -16.54 6.00 -9.44
N ASP A 234 -16.31 5.90 -10.75
CA ASP A 234 -16.29 4.66 -11.52
C ASP A 234 -14.86 4.16 -11.79
N VAL A 235 -13.87 4.71 -11.08
CA VAL A 235 -12.48 4.23 -11.10
C VAL A 235 -12.40 2.81 -10.51
N ASP A 236 -11.71 1.91 -11.22
CA ASP A 236 -11.40 0.57 -10.72
C ASP A 236 -10.27 0.62 -9.66
N ASP A 237 -10.27 -0.33 -8.70
CA ASP A 237 -9.23 -0.43 -7.65
C ASP A 237 -7.80 -0.49 -8.22
N ASN A 238 -7.65 -1.12 -9.38
CA ASN A 238 -6.44 -1.01 -10.19
C ASN A 238 -6.74 -0.14 -11.42
N VAL A 239 -6.26 1.10 -11.39
CA VAL A 239 -6.50 2.10 -12.45
C VAL A 239 -6.06 1.64 -13.84
N LEU A 240 -5.07 0.74 -13.95
CA LEU A 240 -4.66 0.21 -15.25
C LEU A 240 -5.75 -0.66 -15.90
N MET A 241 -6.60 -1.31 -15.10
CA MET A 241 -7.73 -2.07 -15.59
C MET A 241 -8.80 -1.14 -16.19
N ALA A 242 -8.95 0.07 -15.64
CA ALA A 242 -9.89 1.08 -16.14
C ALA A 242 -9.48 1.63 -17.52
N LEU A 243 -8.18 1.57 -17.88
CA LEU A 243 -7.69 2.03 -19.19
C LEU A 243 -8.19 1.14 -20.34
N LYS A 244 -8.32 -0.17 -20.12
CA LYS A 244 -8.75 -1.21 -21.09
C LYS A 244 -7.87 -1.36 -22.35
N ARG A 245 -7.10 -0.34 -22.77
CA ARG A 245 -6.16 -0.36 -23.92
C ARG A 245 -4.95 0.58 -23.70
N PRO A 246 -3.78 0.30 -24.31
CA PRO A 246 -3.43 -0.92 -25.05
C PRO A 246 -3.05 -2.08 -24.12
N GLY A 247 -3.52 -3.29 -24.44
CA GLY A 247 -3.39 -4.47 -23.56
C GLY A 247 -1.95 -4.89 -23.26
N TRP A 248 -1.03 -4.71 -24.21
CA TRP A 248 0.39 -5.08 -24.03
C TRP A 248 1.09 -4.21 -22.98
N LEU A 249 0.70 -2.95 -22.85
CA LEU A 249 1.29 -2.00 -21.89
C LEU A 249 0.85 -2.34 -20.47
N ILE A 250 -0.43 -2.68 -20.31
CA ILE A 250 -1.01 -3.18 -19.05
C ILE A 250 -0.37 -4.52 -18.67
N ALA A 251 -0.21 -5.44 -19.62
CA ALA A 251 0.47 -6.72 -19.41
C ALA A 251 1.92 -6.54 -18.94
N SER A 252 2.67 -5.63 -19.59
CA SER A 252 4.08 -5.36 -19.25
C SER A 252 4.23 -4.73 -17.86
N ALA A 253 3.39 -3.74 -17.55
CA ALA A 253 3.37 -3.08 -16.25
C ALA A 253 3.07 -4.10 -15.13
N ASN A 254 2.15 -5.03 -15.37
CA ASN A 254 1.86 -6.02 -14.35
C ASN A 254 2.86 -7.20 -14.31
N LEU A 255 3.55 -7.55 -15.41
CA LEU A 255 4.65 -8.52 -15.40
C LEU A 255 5.81 -8.05 -14.50
N MET A 256 6.04 -6.73 -14.47
CA MET A 256 7.00 -6.12 -13.55
C MET A 256 6.65 -6.36 -12.07
N VAL A 257 5.36 -6.39 -11.70
CA VAL A 257 4.92 -6.76 -10.35
C VAL A 257 5.25 -8.22 -10.05
N VAL A 258 5.06 -9.13 -11.01
CA VAL A 258 5.43 -10.55 -10.86
C VAL A 258 6.94 -10.72 -10.65
N ILE A 259 7.77 -10.02 -11.42
CA ILE A 259 9.23 -10.04 -11.27
C ILE A 259 9.64 -9.52 -9.88
N HIS A 260 9.00 -8.43 -9.41
CA HIS A 260 9.23 -7.87 -8.08
C HIS A 260 8.95 -8.91 -6.98
N VAL A 261 7.84 -9.65 -7.09
CA VAL A 261 7.42 -10.69 -6.15
C VAL A 261 8.38 -11.87 -6.09
N ILE A 262 8.95 -12.29 -7.23
CA ILE A 262 9.93 -13.38 -7.28
C ILE A 262 11.15 -13.05 -6.38
N GLY A 263 11.55 -11.79 -6.32
CA GLY A 263 12.61 -11.29 -5.43
C GLY A 263 12.23 -11.42 -3.94
N SER A 264 11.00 -11.05 -3.57
CA SER A 264 10.47 -11.11 -2.20
C SER A 264 10.55 -12.53 -1.60
N TYR A 265 10.17 -13.54 -2.38
CA TYR A 265 10.20 -14.95 -1.94
C TYR A 265 11.61 -15.47 -1.63
N GLN A 266 12.65 -14.90 -2.22
CA GLN A 266 14.04 -15.31 -1.96
C GLN A 266 14.51 -14.88 -0.56
N MET A 267 13.95 -13.79 -0.02
CA MET A 267 14.34 -13.24 1.29
C MET A 267 13.67 -13.97 2.46
N MET A 268 12.45 -14.49 2.31
CA MET A 268 11.71 -15.10 3.41
C MET A 268 12.32 -16.42 3.91
N VAL A 269 12.83 -17.27 3.02
CA VAL A 269 13.46 -18.54 3.41
C VAL A 269 14.68 -18.31 4.33
N LYS A 270 15.37 -17.17 4.18
CA LYS A 270 16.46 -16.79 5.07
C LYS A 270 15.99 -16.38 6.48
N ARG A 271 14.75 -15.90 6.66
CA ARG A 271 14.23 -15.41 7.96
C ARG A 271 13.73 -16.52 8.90
N LEU A 272 13.26 -17.65 8.37
CA LEU A 272 12.63 -18.71 9.17
C LEU A 272 13.61 -19.78 9.70
N ASN A 273 14.92 -19.57 9.55
CA ASN A 273 15.97 -20.44 10.08
C ASN A 273 15.84 -21.93 9.70
N PHE A 274 15.25 -22.21 8.52
CA PHE A 274 15.13 -23.58 8.01
C PHE A 274 16.52 -24.21 7.80
N PRO A 275 16.71 -25.51 8.14
CA PRO A 275 17.93 -26.26 7.87
C PRO A 275 18.47 -26.01 6.46
N GLN A 276 19.80 -25.92 6.33
CA GLN A 276 20.53 -25.49 5.13
C GLN A 276 20.46 -26.47 3.93
N GLY A 277 19.44 -27.33 3.83
CA GLY A 277 19.24 -28.20 2.68
C GLY A 277 18.57 -27.46 1.52
N ILE A 278 19.13 -27.60 0.31
CA ILE A 278 18.55 -27.07 -0.94
C ILE A 278 17.11 -27.60 -1.11
N ALA A 279 16.87 -28.88 -0.81
CA ALA A 279 15.55 -29.51 -0.88
C ALA A 279 14.53 -28.87 0.08
N LEU A 280 14.89 -28.67 1.34
CA LEU A 280 13.98 -28.07 2.33
C LEU A 280 13.64 -26.61 2.00
N ARG A 281 14.63 -25.85 1.50
CA ARG A 281 14.42 -24.50 0.99
C ARG A 281 13.48 -24.49 -0.22
N LEU A 282 13.65 -25.42 -1.14
CA LEU A 282 12.81 -25.52 -2.34
C LEU A 282 11.37 -25.92 -1.97
N ILE A 283 11.20 -26.90 -1.09
CA ILE A 283 9.89 -27.36 -0.61
C ILE A 283 9.18 -26.23 0.15
N ALA A 284 9.84 -25.62 1.14
CA ALA A 284 9.24 -24.54 1.93
C ALA A 284 8.87 -23.33 1.06
N ARG A 285 9.72 -22.95 0.10
CA ARG A 285 9.43 -21.87 -0.85
C ARG A 285 8.26 -22.24 -1.77
N SER A 286 8.26 -23.44 -2.33
CA SER A 286 7.20 -23.89 -3.26
C SER A 286 5.86 -24.01 -2.54
N ALA A 287 5.84 -24.55 -1.32
CA ALA A 287 4.65 -24.62 -0.49
C ALA A 287 4.11 -23.23 -0.14
N TYR A 288 4.98 -22.28 0.18
CA TYR A 288 4.57 -20.91 0.46
C TYR A 288 4.05 -20.16 -0.77
N VAL A 289 4.71 -20.31 -1.92
CA VAL A 289 4.23 -19.77 -3.19
C VAL A 289 2.87 -20.40 -3.53
N ALA A 290 2.71 -21.71 -3.39
CA ALA A 290 1.45 -22.40 -3.62
C ALA A 290 0.34 -21.90 -2.67
N PHE A 291 0.67 -21.68 -1.39
CA PHE A 291 -0.27 -21.13 -0.41
C PHE A 291 -0.71 -19.71 -0.78
N THR A 292 0.23 -18.80 -1.01
CA THR A 292 -0.08 -17.40 -1.36
C THR A 292 -0.82 -17.30 -2.70
N LEU A 293 -0.48 -18.15 -3.68
CA LEU A 293 -1.20 -18.29 -4.94
C LEU A 293 -2.63 -18.81 -4.72
N PHE A 294 -2.81 -19.86 -3.91
CA PHE A 294 -4.13 -20.41 -3.59
C PHE A 294 -5.03 -19.33 -2.97
N VAL A 295 -4.52 -18.58 -1.99
CA VAL A 295 -5.27 -17.48 -1.37
C VAL A 295 -5.57 -16.38 -2.39
N GLY A 296 -4.60 -15.96 -3.20
CA GLY A 296 -4.82 -14.92 -4.20
C GLY A 296 -5.81 -15.30 -5.31
N VAL A 297 -5.83 -16.57 -5.74
CA VAL A 297 -6.84 -17.07 -6.68
C VAL A 297 -8.21 -17.16 -6.01
N THR A 298 -8.25 -17.52 -4.72
CA THR A 298 -9.51 -17.71 -3.97
C THR A 298 -10.20 -16.39 -3.63
N PHE A 299 -9.43 -15.35 -3.31
CA PHE A 299 -9.94 -14.03 -2.94
C PHE A 299 -9.36 -12.93 -3.85
N PRO A 300 -9.81 -12.80 -5.11
CA PRO A 300 -9.23 -11.85 -6.06
C PRO A 300 -9.71 -10.40 -5.86
N PHE A 301 -9.96 -9.98 -4.61
CA PHE A 301 -10.50 -8.66 -4.25
C PHE A 301 -9.36 -7.70 -3.90
N PHE A 302 -8.70 -7.17 -4.92
CA PHE A 302 -7.47 -6.38 -4.76
C PHE A 302 -7.61 -5.20 -3.79
N GLY A 303 -8.63 -4.34 -3.96
CA GLY A 303 -8.84 -3.17 -3.10
C GLY A 303 -9.16 -3.53 -1.65
N ASP A 304 -9.92 -4.60 -1.43
CA ASP A 304 -10.27 -5.02 -0.06
C ASP A 304 -9.13 -5.73 0.65
N LEU A 305 -8.29 -6.49 -0.06
CA LEU A 305 -7.08 -7.06 0.50
C LEU A 305 -6.06 -5.97 0.87
N LEU A 306 -5.92 -4.95 0.03
CA LEU A 306 -5.10 -3.76 0.34
C LEU A 306 -5.57 -3.07 1.61
N GLY A 307 -6.89 -2.85 1.74
CA GLY A 307 -7.45 -2.22 2.94
C GLY A 307 -7.33 -3.09 4.18
N PHE A 308 -7.60 -4.39 4.06
CA PHE A 308 -7.45 -5.34 5.16
C PHE A 308 -6.00 -5.42 5.66
N PHE A 309 -5.04 -5.76 4.80
CA PHE A 309 -3.64 -5.88 5.21
C PHE A 309 -3.03 -4.53 5.58
N GLY A 310 -3.45 -3.45 4.90
CA GLY A 310 -3.10 -2.07 5.23
C GLY A 310 -3.42 -1.70 6.68
N GLY A 311 -4.62 -2.04 7.14
CA GLY A 311 -5.00 -1.88 8.54
C GLY A 311 -4.29 -2.89 9.46
N PHE A 312 -4.38 -4.17 9.13
CA PHE A 312 -4.01 -5.26 10.03
C PHE A 312 -2.49 -5.38 10.28
N GLY A 313 -1.67 -5.21 9.24
CA GLY A 313 -0.21 -5.35 9.32
C GLY A 313 0.55 -4.03 9.22
N PHE A 314 0.14 -3.16 8.29
CA PHE A 314 0.92 -1.95 7.96
C PHE A 314 0.69 -0.80 8.94
N ALA A 315 -0.54 -0.57 9.42
CA ALA A 315 -0.79 0.47 10.40
C ALA A 315 0.02 0.25 11.70
N PRO A 316 0.10 -0.97 12.29
CA PRO A 316 0.99 -1.22 13.41
C PRO A 316 2.45 -0.91 13.14
N THR A 317 3.00 -1.48 12.08
CA THR A 317 4.44 -1.39 11.78
C THR A 317 4.89 0.00 11.34
N SER A 318 3.99 0.80 10.75
CA SER A 318 4.34 2.06 10.09
C SER A 318 3.84 3.30 10.84
N TYR A 319 2.73 3.21 11.57
CA TYR A 319 2.16 4.37 12.27
C TYR A 319 2.52 4.36 13.75
N PHE A 320 2.15 3.31 14.48
CA PHE A 320 2.12 3.40 15.94
C PHE A 320 3.26 2.67 16.64
N LEU A 321 3.77 1.55 16.11
CA LEU A 321 4.84 0.81 16.78
C LEU A 321 6.17 1.61 16.86
N PRO A 322 6.63 2.32 15.80
CA PRO A 322 7.78 3.21 15.91
C PRO A 322 7.57 4.32 16.94
N SER A 323 6.34 4.86 17.03
CA SER A 323 5.99 5.90 17.99
C SER A 323 5.95 5.41 19.43
N ILE A 324 5.44 4.19 19.68
CA ILE A 324 5.47 3.56 21.01
C ILE A 324 6.93 3.34 21.43
N ILE A 325 7.75 2.74 20.56
CA ILE A 325 9.17 2.49 20.85
C ILE A 325 9.90 3.81 21.13
N TRP A 326 9.60 4.86 20.36
CA TRP A 326 10.15 6.20 20.60
C TRP A 326 9.80 6.73 22.00
N LEU A 327 8.53 6.63 22.41
CA LEU A 327 8.10 7.07 23.73
C LEU A 327 8.78 6.28 24.86
N VAL A 328 8.94 4.97 24.69
CA VAL A 328 9.60 4.09 25.67
C VAL A 328 11.09 4.41 25.81
N LEU A 329 11.80 4.57 24.69
CA LEU A 329 13.25 4.70 24.67
C LEU A 329 13.75 6.15 24.85
N LYS A 330 13.09 7.14 24.22
CA LYS A 330 13.53 8.54 24.26
C LYS A 330 12.86 9.36 25.36
N LYS A 331 11.73 8.91 25.91
CA LYS A 331 11.00 9.55 27.02
C LYS A 331 10.90 11.09 26.86
N PRO A 332 10.34 11.61 25.74
CA PRO A 332 10.23 13.04 25.52
C PRO A 332 9.38 13.70 26.62
N ARG A 333 9.65 14.99 26.92
CA ARG A 333 8.87 15.76 27.91
C ARG A 333 7.37 15.70 27.58
N MET A 334 6.56 15.47 28.61
CA MET A 334 5.10 15.49 28.50
C MET A 334 4.63 16.79 27.85
N PHE A 335 3.65 16.70 26.94
CA PHE A 335 3.12 17.82 26.16
C PHE A 335 4.11 18.55 25.23
N SER A 336 5.32 18.03 25.06
CA SER A 336 6.19 18.47 23.94
C SER A 336 5.54 18.13 22.59
N ILE A 337 5.87 18.88 21.56
CA ILE A 337 5.47 18.59 20.16
C ILE A 337 5.80 17.14 19.78
N SER A 338 6.99 16.65 20.15
CA SER A 338 7.37 15.26 19.87
C SER A 338 6.47 14.25 20.60
N TRP A 339 6.06 14.56 21.83
CA TRP A 339 5.16 13.72 22.62
C TRP A 339 3.75 13.69 22.01
N LEU A 340 3.21 14.85 21.65
CA LEU A 340 1.88 14.98 21.02
C LEU A 340 1.81 14.25 19.68
N ILE A 341 2.82 14.41 18.83
CA ILE A 341 2.88 13.76 17.52
C ILE A 341 2.90 12.22 17.66
N ASN A 342 3.63 11.67 18.63
CA ASN A 342 3.65 10.22 18.83
C ASN A 342 2.30 9.70 19.27
N TRP A 343 1.65 10.35 20.24
CA TRP A 343 0.31 9.96 20.67
C TRP A 343 -0.71 10.10 19.55
N ALA A 344 -0.66 11.18 18.77
CA ALA A 344 -1.53 11.34 17.59
C ALA A 344 -1.32 10.19 16.58
N SER A 345 -0.06 9.83 16.29
CA SER A 345 0.26 8.71 15.39
C SER A 345 -0.24 7.37 15.95
N ILE A 346 -0.20 7.19 17.28
CA ILE A 346 -0.74 6.01 17.96
C ILE A 346 -2.25 5.94 17.83
N PHE A 347 -2.97 7.01 18.19
CA PHE A 347 -4.44 7.03 18.13
C PHE A 347 -4.94 6.85 16.70
N ILE A 348 -4.36 7.57 15.74
CA ILE A 348 -4.71 7.46 14.32
C ILE A 348 -4.39 6.05 13.80
N GLY A 349 -3.20 5.52 14.09
CA GLY A 349 -2.79 4.19 13.64
C GLY A 349 -3.66 3.07 14.20
N VAL A 350 -4.01 3.12 15.49
CA VAL A 350 -4.91 2.14 16.13
C VAL A 350 -6.33 2.25 15.55
N PHE A 351 -6.82 3.46 15.32
CA PHE A 351 -8.11 3.66 14.65
C PHE A 351 -8.11 3.05 13.24
N ILE A 352 -7.09 3.32 12.43
CA ILE A 352 -6.97 2.74 11.08
C ILE A 352 -6.89 1.22 11.15
N MET A 353 -6.09 0.67 12.07
CA MET A 353 -5.97 -0.79 12.25
C MET A 353 -7.33 -1.42 12.50
N LEU A 354 -8.12 -0.91 13.45
CA LEU A 354 -9.42 -1.47 13.78
C LEU A 354 -10.44 -1.24 12.66
N ALA A 355 -10.59 0.01 12.22
CA ALA A 355 -11.58 0.41 11.23
C ALA A 355 -11.35 -0.32 9.90
N SER A 356 -10.12 -0.26 9.37
CA SER A 356 -9.80 -0.82 8.05
C SER A 356 -9.79 -2.34 8.03
N THR A 357 -9.34 -2.99 9.11
CA THR A 357 -9.40 -4.46 9.19
C THR A 357 -10.85 -4.93 9.16
N ILE A 358 -11.75 -4.27 9.90
CA ILE A 358 -13.18 -4.58 9.89
C ILE A 358 -13.80 -4.26 8.52
N GLY A 359 -13.50 -3.09 7.95
CA GLY A 359 -14.01 -2.66 6.66
C GLY A 359 -13.60 -3.59 5.52
N GLY A 360 -12.30 -3.89 5.41
CA GLY A 360 -11.77 -4.81 4.42
C GLY A 360 -12.30 -6.23 4.58
N LEU A 361 -12.34 -6.76 5.81
CA LEU A 361 -12.89 -8.10 6.05
C LEU A 361 -14.38 -8.18 5.68
N ARG A 362 -15.18 -7.18 6.05
CA ARG A 362 -16.61 -7.11 5.71
C ARG A 362 -16.81 -7.06 4.20
N ASN A 363 -16.03 -6.26 3.49
CA ASN A 363 -16.13 -6.17 2.03
C ASN A 363 -15.72 -7.50 1.37
N ILE A 364 -14.61 -8.12 1.79
CA ILE A 364 -14.19 -9.46 1.33
C ILE A 364 -15.33 -10.46 1.52
N ILE A 365 -16.00 -10.48 2.66
CA ILE A 365 -17.10 -11.42 2.93
C ILE A 365 -18.26 -11.21 1.95
N ILE A 366 -18.62 -9.97 1.66
CA ILE A 366 -19.74 -9.65 0.77
C ILE A 366 -19.38 -9.95 -0.68
N ASP A 367 -18.20 -9.55 -1.12
CA ASP A 367 -17.74 -9.80 -2.47
C ASP A 367 -17.53 -11.32 -2.69
N ALA A 368 -17.01 -12.04 -1.70
CA ALA A 368 -16.90 -13.50 -1.73
C ALA A 368 -18.26 -14.21 -1.79
N SER A 369 -19.30 -13.66 -1.15
CA SER A 369 -20.65 -14.26 -1.17
C SER A 369 -21.33 -14.18 -2.55
N THR A 370 -20.87 -13.27 -3.40
CA THR A 370 -21.38 -13.09 -4.77
C THR A 370 -20.41 -13.63 -5.83
N TYR A 371 -19.21 -14.05 -5.43
CA TYR A 371 -18.17 -14.52 -6.35
C TYR A 371 -18.42 -15.96 -6.82
N SER A 372 -18.57 -16.13 -8.14
CA SER A 372 -18.61 -17.43 -8.78
C SER A 372 -17.20 -17.80 -9.25
N PHE A 373 -16.67 -18.92 -8.72
CA PHE A 373 -15.28 -19.32 -8.94
C PHE A 373 -14.98 -19.79 -10.37
N TYR A 374 -15.99 -20.24 -11.12
CA TYR A 374 -15.85 -20.93 -12.42
C TYR A 374 -16.89 -20.54 -13.48
N SER A 375 -17.48 -19.34 -13.43
CA SER A 375 -18.40 -18.86 -14.49
C SER A 375 -17.72 -17.95 -15.51
#